data_AF-A0A961BLC8-F1
#
_entry.id   AF-A0A961BLC8-F1
#
_cell.length_a   1.000
_cell.length_b   1.000
_cell.length_c   1.000
_cell.angle_alpha   90.00
_cell.angle_beta   90.00
_cell.angle_gamma   90.00
#
_symmetry.space_group_name_H-M   'P 1'
#
loop_
_entity.id
_entity.type
_entity.pdbx_description
1 polymer ?
#
loop_
_entity_poly.entity_id
_entity_poly.type
_entity_poly.pdbx_seq_one_letter_code
_entity_poly.pdbx_strand_id
1 'polypeptide(L)'
;MSDTSASLPICIHCGTPRPADETVCPECGQPWMDVRIAPPPVATPPPVGAPVAAAAAAAMGPEEPLPHDTGEFGMDDWTLPPEPPKRSAALWLIPIVLLLAVGAFWIWVVFAGGNDTTTTTQAGADTTTTAAQDTTTTVAQDTTTTTEGTTTTTLGYPPATAWPPVGDPVPQDDLGLKAAGVGPIDFGAPIAEAAGILVSSLGDAEAAGVDDACQTGDVYWLQFGPLRAIFDGFDADATFTAYRYEEAGGTADVDLATLSGIRLGDTVQELQDTYASYTVSFEVIDGQDHFRLLDGAELLLWGPVTSTDPDGTIEGIYSPTLCQTG
;
A
#
# COMPACT_ATOMS: atom_id res chain seq x y z
N MET A 1 13.86 38.35 -5.76
CA MET A 1 14.10 37.25 -4.82
C MET A 1 13.28 36.12 -5.37
N SER A 2 13.93 35.20 -6.08
CA SER A 2 13.25 34.08 -6.71
C SER A 2 13.04 33.04 -5.61
N ASP A 3 11.79 32.75 -5.29
CA ASP A 3 11.40 31.65 -4.41
C ASP A 3 11.78 30.34 -5.08
N THR A 4 13.03 29.92 -4.90
CA THR A 4 13.44 28.53 -5.11
C THR A 4 12.99 27.71 -3.89
N SER A 5 11.69 27.75 -3.58
CA SER A 5 11.08 26.73 -2.75
C SER A 5 11.02 25.47 -3.61
N ALA A 6 12.15 24.77 -3.68
CA ALA A 6 12.16 23.39 -4.13
C ALA A 6 11.13 22.67 -3.26
N SER A 7 10.06 22.16 -3.89
CA SER A 7 9.07 21.30 -3.24
C SER A 7 9.83 20.21 -2.48
N LEU A 8 9.88 20.33 -1.15
CA LEU A 8 10.56 19.37 -0.32
C LEU A 8 9.76 18.06 -0.38
N PRO A 9 10.42 16.90 -0.49
CA PRO A 9 9.74 15.63 -0.67
C PRO A 9 8.80 15.32 0.51
N ILE A 10 7.67 14.69 0.20
CA ILE A 10 6.65 14.29 1.16
C ILE A 10 7.00 12.91 1.73
N CYS A 11 6.69 12.66 3.01
CA CYS A 11 6.91 11.34 3.62
C CYS A 11 5.93 10.31 3.03
N ILE A 12 6.42 9.21 2.46
CA ILE A 12 5.54 8.16 1.90
C ILE A 12 4.69 7.44 2.95
N HIS A 13 5.18 7.41 4.19
CA HIS A 13 4.52 6.69 5.27
C HIS A 13 3.27 7.43 5.77
N CYS A 14 3.33 8.75 5.88
CA CYS A 14 2.25 9.55 6.49
C CYS A 14 1.75 10.74 5.65
N GLY A 15 2.46 11.16 4.60
CA GLY A 15 2.08 12.32 3.81
C GLY A 15 2.56 13.68 4.36
N THR A 16 3.33 13.70 5.45
CA THR A 16 3.84 14.95 6.05
C THR A 16 4.89 15.61 5.13
N PRO A 17 4.86 16.93 4.90
CA PRO A 17 5.90 17.64 4.15
C PRO A 17 7.21 17.76 4.94
N ARG A 18 8.37 17.61 4.28
CA ARG A 18 9.68 17.64 4.92
C ARG A 18 10.09 19.02 5.43
N PRO A 19 10.50 19.15 6.72
CA PRO A 19 11.25 20.32 7.21
C PRO A 19 12.68 20.31 6.65
N ALA A 20 13.22 21.49 6.32
CA ALA A 20 14.52 21.62 5.64
C ALA A 20 15.71 20.96 6.36
N ASP A 21 15.65 20.79 7.68
CA ASP A 21 16.78 20.36 8.51
C ASP A 21 16.59 18.99 9.19
N GLU A 22 15.56 18.21 8.80
CA GLU A 22 15.29 16.91 9.41
C GLU A 22 15.66 15.74 8.48
N THR A 23 16.24 14.70 9.08
CA THR A 23 16.56 13.41 8.41
C THR A 23 15.47 12.36 8.63
N VAL A 24 14.56 12.62 9.56
CA VAL A 24 13.46 11.72 9.96
C VAL A 24 12.16 12.53 10.01
N CYS A 25 11.05 11.93 9.61
CA CYS A 25 9.73 12.53 9.67
C CYS A 25 9.31 12.73 11.14
N PRO A 26 8.92 13.94 11.55
CA PRO A 26 8.57 14.22 12.94
C PRO A 26 7.24 13.57 13.35
N GLU A 27 6.40 13.21 12.38
CA GLU A 27 5.06 12.67 12.62
C GLU A 27 5.09 11.14 12.80
N CYS A 28 5.80 10.42 11.92
CA CYS A 28 5.86 8.96 11.97
C CYS A 28 7.22 8.38 12.42
N GLY A 29 8.26 9.20 12.57
CA GLY A 29 9.60 8.74 12.98
C GLY A 29 10.36 7.96 11.90
N GLN A 30 9.88 7.94 10.65
CA GLN A 30 10.52 7.24 9.53
C GLN A 30 11.45 8.17 8.74
N PRO A 31 12.55 7.68 8.16
CA PRO A 31 13.49 8.51 7.40
C PRO A 31 12.81 9.19 6.19
N TRP A 32 13.25 10.39 5.85
CA TRP A 32 12.75 11.11 4.68
C TRP A 32 13.22 10.46 3.39
N MET A 33 12.32 10.40 2.40
CA MET A 33 12.64 10.00 1.05
C MET A 33 13.38 11.18 0.38
N ASP A 34 14.65 11.00 0.00
CA ASP A 34 15.34 11.95 -0.89
C ASP A 34 14.85 11.72 -2.33
N VAL A 35 13.55 11.95 -2.57
CA VAL A 35 13.00 11.93 -3.93
C VAL A 35 13.60 13.11 -4.66
N ARG A 36 14.52 12.84 -5.59
CA ARG A 36 14.78 13.78 -6.66
C ARG A 36 13.52 13.79 -7.52
N ILE A 37 12.57 14.66 -7.20
CA ILE A 37 11.51 15.00 -8.14
C ILE A 37 12.25 15.62 -9.32
N ALA A 38 12.47 14.83 -10.37
CA ALA A 38 13.00 15.37 -11.61
C ALA A 38 12.01 16.47 -12.04
N PRO A 39 12.47 17.71 -12.29
CA PRO A 39 11.57 18.73 -12.79
C PRO A 39 10.89 18.19 -14.05
N PRO A 40 9.57 18.46 -14.25
CA PRO A 40 8.85 17.96 -15.40
C PRO A 40 9.65 18.28 -16.67
N PRO A 41 9.72 17.35 -17.64
CA PRO A 41 10.50 17.57 -18.86
C PRO A 41 10.04 18.89 -19.46
N VAL A 42 10.94 19.90 -19.40
CA VAL A 42 10.68 21.19 -20.00
C VAL A 42 10.46 20.90 -21.47
N ALA A 43 9.21 21.03 -21.92
CA ALA A 43 8.85 20.83 -23.32
C ALA A 43 9.80 21.67 -24.15
N THR A 44 10.75 21.00 -24.79
CA THR A 44 11.74 21.69 -25.60
C THR A 44 10.94 22.20 -26.80
N PRO A 45 10.82 23.53 -27.00
CA PRO A 45 10.05 24.03 -28.11
C PRO A 45 10.61 23.43 -29.39
N PRO A 46 9.74 22.94 -30.31
CA PRO A 46 10.20 22.31 -31.54
C PRO A 46 11.13 23.29 -32.26
N PRO A 47 12.25 22.83 -32.84
CA PRO A 47 13.18 23.70 -33.53
C PRO A 47 12.43 24.41 -34.67
N VAL A 48 12.19 25.71 -34.47
CA VAL A 48 11.59 26.57 -35.49
C VAL A 48 12.65 26.81 -36.56
N GLY A 49 12.50 26.12 -37.69
CA GLY A 49 13.23 26.44 -38.93
C GLY A 49 14.35 25.47 -39.29
N ALA A 50 13.99 24.23 -39.65
CA ALA A 50 14.80 23.45 -40.58
C ALA A 50 14.21 23.61 -41.99
N PRO A 51 14.92 24.26 -42.95
CA PRO A 51 14.48 24.27 -44.33
C PRO A 51 14.56 22.85 -44.91
N VAL A 52 13.47 22.42 -45.53
CA VAL A 52 13.41 21.19 -46.33
C VAL A 52 14.30 21.40 -47.56
N ALA A 53 15.52 20.86 -47.51
CA ALA A 53 16.42 20.83 -48.66
C ALA A 53 16.45 19.42 -49.26
N ALA A 54 16.20 19.40 -50.56
CA ALA A 54 16.02 18.24 -51.41
C ALA A 54 17.28 17.39 -51.57
N ALA A 55 17.04 16.14 -51.97
CA ALA A 55 17.99 15.10 -52.30
C ALA A 55 19.12 15.55 -53.25
N ALA A 56 20.35 15.08 -52.97
CA ALA A 56 21.39 14.89 -53.96
C ALA A 56 22.31 13.72 -53.55
N ALA A 57 22.59 12.88 -54.53
CA ALA A 57 23.40 11.67 -54.45
C ALA A 57 24.92 11.94 -54.40
N ALA A 58 25.65 10.86 -54.09
CA ALA A 58 27.07 10.60 -54.33
C ALA A 58 28.09 11.07 -53.27
N ALA A 59 28.74 10.11 -52.60
CA ALA A 59 30.10 9.67 -52.91
C ALA A 59 30.71 8.92 -51.70
N MET A 60 31.01 7.64 -51.89
CA MET A 60 31.86 6.87 -50.97
C MET A 60 33.29 7.41 -51.04
N GLY A 61 33.83 7.83 -49.90
CA GLY A 61 35.24 8.17 -49.69
C GLY A 61 35.90 7.15 -48.74
N PRO A 62 37.25 6.99 -48.82
CA PRO A 62 37.95 5.79 -48.35
C PRO A 62 38.12 5.73 -46.83
N GLU A 63 38.07 4.50 -46.30
CA GLU A 63 38.45 4.10 -44.95
C GLU A 63 39.84 4.64 -44.57
N GLU A 64 39.87 5.38 -43.46
CA GLU A 64 41.08 5.81 -42.79
C GLU A 64 41.50 4.71 -41.80
N PRO A 65 42.73 4.16 -41.88
CA PRO A 65 43.16 3.11 -40.96
C PRO A 65 43.40 3.69 -39.56
N LEU A 66 42.62 3.20 -38.59
CA LEU A 66 42.77 3.55 -37.18
C LEU A 66 44.15 3.13 -36.66
N PRO A 67 44.83 3.97 -35.85
CA PRO A 67 46.11 3.65 -35.25
C PRO A 67 45.96 2.57 -34.17
N HIS A 68 46.83 1.57 -34.24
CA HIS A 68 47.07 0.60 -33.18
C HIS A 68 47.53 1.31 -31.91
N ASP A 69 46.65 1.40 -30.92
CA ASP A 69 47.02 1.70 -29.54
C ASP A 69 47.40 0.40 -28.83
N THR A 70 48.70 0.20 -28.67
CA THR A 70 49.32 -0.92 -27.93
C THR A 70 49.87 -0.43 -26.59
N GLY A 71 49.17 0.48 -25.90
CA GLY A 71 49.58 1.03 -24.62
C GLY A 71 48.81 0.47 -23.41
N GLU A 72 49.36 -0.58 -22.80
CA GLU A 72 49.54 -0.64 -21.35
C GLU A 72 48.31 -0.38 -20.46
N PHE A 73 47.33 -1.30 -20.49
CA PHE A 73 46.42 -1.46 -19.34
C PHE A 73 47.11 -2.28 -18.26
N GLY A 74 47.60 -1.59 -17.22
CA GLY A 74 48.12 -2.18 -15.99
C GLY A 74 47.06 -3.06 -15.33
N MET A 75 47.24 -4.38 -15.45
CA MET A 75 46.44 -5.44 -14.84
C MET A 75 47.01 -5.87 -13.47
N ASP A 76 47.39 -4.92 -12.63
CA ASP A 76 48.02 -5.21 -11.31
C ASP A 76 47.14 -4.88 -10.09
N ASP A 77 45.82 -4.65 -10.24
CA ASP A 77 44.94 -4.29 -9.11
C ASP A 77 43.73 -5.22 -8.90
N TRP A 78 43.80 -6.45 -9.43
CA TRP A 78 42.81 -7.50 -9.15
C TRP A 78 43.50 -8.72 -8.53
N THR A 79 43.70 -8.73 -7.21
CA THR A 79 43.74 -9.95 -6.35
C THR A 79 44.12 -9.64 -4.90
N LEU A 80 43.36 -8.81 -4.19
CA LEU A 80 43.32 -8.89 -2.73
C LEU A 80 41.86 -9.05 -2.26
N PRO A 81 41.48 -10.21 -1.70
CA PRO A 81 40.17 -10.35 -1.07
C PRO A 81 40.09 -9.40 0.14
N PRO A 82 38.92 -8.80 0.41
CA PRO A 82 38.75 -7.94 1.58
C PRO A 82 39.03 -8.74 2.86
N GLU A 83 39.83 -8.16 3.76
CA GLU A 83 40.07 -8.74 5.08
C GLU A 83 38.73 -8.90 5.83
N PRO A 84 38.48 -10.04 6.49
CA PRO A 84 37.26 -10.22 7.28
C PRO A 84 37.26 -9.24 8.46
N PRO A 85 36.13 -8.55 8.73
CA PRO A 85 36.04 -7.64 9.86
C PRO A 85 36.28 -8.42 11.16
N LYS A 86 37.21 -7.91 11.99
CA LYS A 86 37.48 -8.41 13.34
C LYS A 86 36.19 -8.33 14.17
N ARG A 87 35.43 -9.43 14.21
CA ARG A 87 34.27 -9.61 15.10
C ARG A 87 34.75 -9.47 16.54
N SER A 88 34.41 -8.36 17.16
CA SER A 88 34.56 -8.13 18.60
C SER A 88 33.82 -9.21 19.37
N ALA A 89 34.54 -9.96 20.22
CA ALA A 89 34.03 -11.06 21.04
C ALA A 89 32.93 -10.66 22.06
N ALA A 90 32.51 -9.40 22.10
CA ALA A 90 31.49 -8.89 23.02
C ALA A 90 30.05 -9.22 22.60
N LEU A 91 29.79 -9.58 21.32
CA LEU A 91 28.42 -9.76 20.82
C LEU A 91 27.76 -11.10 21.24
N TRP A 92 28.52 -12.05 21.81
CA TRP A 92 27.99 -13.36 22.19
C TRP A 92 27.32 -13.39 23.59
N LEU A 93 27.39 -12.29 24.35
CA LEU A 93 26.80 -12.23 25.71
C LEU A 93 25.35 -11.71 25.75
N ILE A 94 24.83 -11.18 24.64
CA ILE A 94 23.47 -10.63 24.55
C ILE A 94 22.36 -11.66 24.86
N PRO A 95 22.39 -12.92 24.39
CA PRO A 95 21.30 -13.85 24.65
C PRO A 95 21.20 -14.29 26.13
N ILE A 96 22.31 -14.27 26.87
CA ILE A 96 22.34 -14.69 28.29
C ILE A 96 21.72 -13.60 29.19
N VAL A 97 21.94 -12.32 28.86
CA VAL A 97 21.37 -11.19 29.62
C VAL A 97 19.84 -11.10 29.39
N LEU A 98 19.37 -11.35 28.17
CA LEU A 98 17.93 -11.35 27.86
C LEU A 98 17.17 -12.49 28.56
N LEU A 99 17.75 -13.68 28.66
CA LEU A 99 17.13 -14.81 29.39
C LEU A 99 17.01 -14.56 30.91
N LEU A 100 17.98 -13.86 31.52
CA LEU A 100 17.90 -13.50 32.95
C LEU A 100 16.84 -12.42 33.22
N ALA A 101 16.60 -11.49 32.28
CA ALA A 101 15.57 -10.46 32.42
C ALA A 101 14.14 -11.03 32.36
N VAL A 102 13.88 -12.00 31.47
CA VAL A 102 12.56 -12.66 31.37
C VAL A 102 12.26 -13.50 32.62
N GLY A 103 13.27 -14.18 33.18
CA GLY A 103 13.11 -14.95 34.42
C GLY A 103 12.74 -14.10 35.64
N ALA A 104 13.31 -12.90 35.77
CA ALA A 104 13.00 -12.00 36.89
C ALA A 104 11.58 -11.41 36.83
N PHE A 105 11.03 -11.21 35.63
CA PHE A 105 9.68 -10.66 35.44
C PHE A 105 8.57 -11.64 35.86
N TRP A 106 8.73 -12.93 35.56
CA TRP A 106 7.74 -13.96 35.93
C TRP A 106 7.69 -14.27 37.43
N ILE A 107 8.80 -14.13 38.15
CA ILE A 107 8.82 -14.32 39.61
C ILE A 107 8.00 -13.24 40.33
N TRP A 108 7.94 -12.03 39.81
CA TRP A 108 7.16 -10.94 40.40
C TRP A 108 5.64 -11.11 40.20
N VAL A 109 5.21 -11.56 39.01
CA VAL A 109 3.79 -11.80 38.70
C VAL A 109 3.19 -12.93 39.54
N VAL A 110 3.96 -13.97 39.87
CA VAL A 110 3.46 -15.12 40.63
C VAL A 110 3.41 -14.87 42.15
N PHE A 111 4.23 -13.96 42.70
CA PHE A 111 4.31 -13.75 44.15
C PHE A 111 3.75 -12.41 44.67
N ALA A 112 3.40 -11.44 43.80
CA ALA A 112 2.93 -10.12 44.23
C ALA A 112 1.43 -9.83 43.99
N GLY A 113 0.68 -10.73 43.37
CA GLY A 113 -0.76 -10.56 43.13
C GLY A 113 -1.62 -11.03 44.31
N GLY A 114 -1.83 -10.15 45.29
CA GLY A 114 -2.69 -10.40 46.46
C GLY A 114 -4.16 -10.64 46.11
N ASN A 115 -4.78 -11.56 46.86
CA ASN A 115 -6.20 -11.86 46.87
C ASN A 115 -7.02 -10.64 47.31
N ASP A 116 -7.94 -10.16 46.45
CA ASP A 116 -9.12 -9.43 46.91
C ASP A 116 -10.39 -10.16 46.47
N THR A 117 -10.91 -10.92 47.41
CA THR A 117 -12.23 -11.54 47.41
C THR A 117 -13.27 -10.46 47.72
N THR A 118 -14.07 -10.05 46.74
CA THR A 118 -15.32 -9.31 46.99
C THR A 118 -16.53 -10.22 46.85
N THR A 119 -17.03 -10.65 48.00
CA THR A 119 -18.33 -11.28 48.20
C THR A 119 -19.43 -10.23 48.04
N THR A 120 -20.47 -10.49 47.26
CA THR A 120 -21.77 -9.82 47.42
C THR A 120 -22.86 -10.89 47.42
N THR A 121 -23.64 -10.91 48.50
CA THR A 121 -24.80 -11.78 48.72
C THR A 121 -25.98 -10.88 49.03
N GLN A 122 -27.07 -10.94 48.27
CA GLN A 122 -28.43 -10.79 48.82
C GLN A 122 -29.48 -11.42 47.91
N ALA A 123 -30.51 -11.96 48.56
CA ALA A 123 -31.46 -12.96 48.09
C ALA A 123 -32.91 -12.44 47.91
N GLY A 124 -33.75 -13.27 47.28
CA GLY A 124 -35.23 -13.29 47.39
C GLY A 124 -35.94 -13.11 46.04
N ALA A 125 -36.32 -14.18 45.33
CA ALA A 125 -37.66 -14.81 45.25
C ALA A 125 -38.70 -13.93 44.52
N ASP A 126 -39.45 -14.36 43.49
CA ASP A 126 -40.22 -15.60 43.37
C ASP A 126 -40.66 -15.91 41.91
N THR A 127 -40.68 -17.21 41.60
CA THR A 127 -41.57 -18.05 40.73
C THR A 127 -42.41 -17.45 39.58
N THR A 128 -42.32 -18.04 38.37
CA THR A 128 -43.45 -18.66 37.59
C THR A 128 -42.92 -19.51 36.40
N THR A 129 -43.67 -20.58 36.11
CA THR A 129 -43.39 -21.84 35.40
C THR A 129 -43.69 -21.83 33.88
N THR A 130 -43.09 -22.80 33.16
CA THR A 130 -43.51 -23.45 31.86
C THR A 130 -43.18 -22.65 30.57
N ALA A 131 -42.64 -23.21 29.48
CA ALA A 131 -42.70 -24.57 28.93
C ALA A 131 -41.46 -24.90 28.07
N ALA A 132 -41.22 -26.20 27.87
CA ALA A 132 -40.30 -26.74 26.89
C ALA A 132 -40.82 -26.51 25.47
N GLN A 133 -39.96 -26.09 24.54
CA GLN A 133 -40.12 -26.39 23.12
C GLN A 133 -38.79 -26.31 22.36
N ASP A 134 -38.52 -27.42 21.69
CA ASP A 134 -37.59 -27.75 20.62
C ASP A 134 -36.57 -26.71 20.14
N THR A 135 -35.31 -27.09 20.32
CA THR A 135 -34.18 -26.64 19.50
C THR A 135 -34.40 -27.06 18.05
N THR A 136 -34.75 -26.11 17.19
CA THR A 136 -34.57 -26.25 15.74
C THR A 136 -33.35 -25.44 15.33
N THR A 137 -32.26 -26.12 15.01
CA THR A 137 -31.13 -25.55 14.29
C THR A 137 -31.56 -25.35 12.84
N THR A 138 -31.91 -24.12 12.45
CA THR A 138 -32.07 -23.77 11.04
C THR A 138 -30.74 -23.22 10.54
N VAL A 139 -30.06 -24.03 9.74
CA VAL A 139 -29.01 -23.59 8.82
C VAL A 139 -29.64 -22.56 7.90
N ALA A 140 -29.05 -21.37 7.77
CA ALA A 140 -29.45 -20.36 6.80
C ALA A 140 -29.29 -20.95 5.39
N GLN A 141 -30.39 -21.47 4.84
CA GLN A 141 -30.53 -21.78 3.42
C GLN A 141 -31.24 -20.61 2.75
N ASP A 142 -30.74 -20.25 1.57
CA ASP A 142 -31.38 -19.35 0.61
C ASP A 142 -32.90 -19.56 0.59
N THR A 143 -33.64 -18.55 1.02
CA THR A 143 -35.09 -18.56 0.96
C THR A 143 -35.54 -17.87 -0.32
N THR A 144 -35.65 -18.64 -1.40
CA THR A 144 -36.26 -18.16 -2.65
C THR A 144 -37.78 -18.11 -2.48
N THR A 145 -38.34 -16.94 -2.21
CA THR A 145 -39.80 -16.73 -2.22
C THR A 145 -40.22 -16.24 -3.60
N THR A 146 -40.74 -17.14 -4.43
CA THR A 146 -41.28 -16.82 -5.76
C THR A 146 -42.67 -16.21 -5.62
N THR A 147 -42.78 -14.89 -5.67
CA THR A 147 -44.02 -14.16 -5.96
C THR A 147 -43.84 -13.49 -7.32
N GLU A 148 -44.83 -13.55 -8.21
CA GLU A 148 -44.81 -12.78 -9.47
C GLU A 148 -44.75 -11.28 -9.16
N GLY A 149 -43.54 -10.72 -9.17
CA GLY A 149 -43.27 -9.34 -8.83
C GLY A 149 -41.86 -9.21 -8.25
N THR A 150 -40.93 -8.69 -9.05
CA THR A 150 -39.60 -8.20 -8.69
C THR A 150 -38.88 -8.98 -7.57
N THR A 151 -38.05 -9.96 -7.93
CA THR A 151 -37.12 -10.62 -6.99
C THR A 151 -36.20 -9.56 -6.38
N THR A 152 -36.45 -9.21 -5.10
CA THR A 152 -35.55 -8.36 -4.32
C THR A 152 -34.67 -9.28 -3.52
N THR A 153 -33.43 -9.49 -3.96
CA THR A 153 -32.41 -10.18 -3.16
C THR A 153 -31.96 -9.21 -2.07
N THR A 154 -32.32 -9.49 -0.82
CA THR A 154 -31.75 -8.78 0.33
C THR A 154 -30.33 -9.27 0.50
N LEU A 155 -29.34 -8.45 0.13
CA LEU A 155 -27.94 -8.74 0.38
C LEU A 155 -27.70 -8.77 1.90
N GLY A 156 -26.84 -9.69 2.35
CA GLY A 156 -26.42 -9.78 3.76
C GLY A 156 -25.47 -8.66 4.20
N TYR A 157 -25.13 -7.74 3.29
CA TYR A 157 -24.21 -6.63 3.47
C TYR A 157 -24.78 -5.34 2.84
N PRO A 158 -24.30 -4.15 3.26
CA PRO A 158 -24.75 -2.88 2.70
C PRO A 158 -24.46 -2.76 1.20
N PRO A 159 -25.41 -2.27 0.37
CA PRO A 159 -25.15 -2.02 -1.05
C PRO A 159 -24.13 -0.89 -1.25
N ALA A 160 -23.58 -0.78 -2.46
CA ALA A 160 -22.58 0.24 -2.80
C ALA A 160 -23.04 1.69 -2.54
N THR A 161 -24.34 1.95 -2.65
CA THR A 161 -24.97 3.25 -2.42
C THR A 161 -25.40 3.49 -0.97
N ALA A 162 -25.03 2.61 -0.04
CA ALA A 162 -25.43 2.74 1.37
C ALA A 162 -24.72 3.88 2.11
N TRP A 163 -23.58 4.34 1.59
CA TRP A 163 -22.68 5.27 2.26
C TRP A 163 -22.91 6.70 1.74
N PRO A 164 -23.46 7.62 2.55
CA PRO A 164 -23.63 9.01 2.14
C PRO A 164 -22.28 9.75 2.10
N PRO A 165 -22.13 10.80 1.28
CA PRO A 165 -20.92 11.61 1.27
C PRO A 165 -20.70 12.29 2.63
N VAL A 166 -19.44 12.32 3.06
CA VAL A 166 -18.99 12.96 4.31
C VAL A 166 -17.91 13.98 3.98
N GLY A 167 -18.10 15.21 4.47
CA GLY A 167 -17.15 16.30 4.26
C GLY A 167 -17.14 16.86 2.84
N ASP A 168 -16.25 17.83 2.62
CA ASP A 168 -16.02 18.42 1.29
C ASP A 168 -15.24 17.44 0.40
N PRO A 169 -15.47 17.45 -0.93
CA PRO A 169 -14.75 16.59 -1.86
C PRO A 169 -13.24 16.87 -1.84
N VAL A 170 -12.44 15.82 -1.74
CA VAL A 170 -10.98 15.88 -1.85
C VAL A 170 -10.60 15.85 -3.34
N PRO A 171 -9.79 16.80 -3.83
CA PRO A 171 -9.28 16.75 -5.20
C PRO A 171 -8.55 15.43 -5.50
N GLN A 172 -8.66 14.89 -6.72
CA GLN A 172 -7.98 13.63 -7.07
C GLN A 172 -6.44 13.72 -6.91
N ASP A 173 -5.85 14.89 -7.18
CA ASP A 173 -4.42 15.13 -6.95
C ASP A 173 -4.02 15.02 -5.47
N ASP A 174 -4.97 15.20 -4.55
CA ASP A 174 -4.80 15.07 -3.10
C ASP A 174 -5.20 13.66 -2.58
N LEU A 175 -5.76 12.79 -3.44
CA LEU A 175 -6.11 11.39 -3.16
C LEU A 175 -4.95 10.42 -3.44
N GLY A 176 -3.72 10.84 -3.14
CA GLY A 176 -2.52 10.05 -3.42
C GLY A 176 -2.50 8.70 -2.70
N LEU A 177 -2.14 7.64 -3.42
CA LEU A 177 -1.99 6.29 -2.87
C LEU A 177 -0.76 6.22 -1.98
N LYS A 178 -0.92 5.74 -0.74
CA LYS A 178 0.17 5.61 0.24
C LYS A 178 0.09 4.28 0.99
N ALA A 179 1.20 3.85 1.57
CA ALA A 179 1.28 2.57 2.27
C ALA A 179 0.26 2.43 3.42
N ALA A 180 -0.17 3.55 4.00
CA ALA A 180 -1.09 3.62 5.13
C ALA A 180 -2.50 4.13 4.77
N GLY A 181 -2.88 4.26 3.49
CA GLY A 181 -4.18 4.82 3.12
C GLY A 181 -4.29 5.45 1.73
N VAL A 182 -5.29 6.30 1.54
CA VAL A 182 -5.56 7.04 0.30
C VAL A 182 -5.79 8.51 0.63
N GLY A 183 -4.90 9.39 0.17
CA GLY A 183 -4.95 10.81 0.46
C GLY A 183 -5.03 11.10 1.97
N PRO A 184 -6.06 11.83 2.45
CA PRO A 184 -6.26 12.10 3.87
C PRO A 184 -6.91 10.95 4.65
N ILE A 185 -7.28 9.85 3.99
CA ILE A 185 -7.95 8.70 4.62
C ILE A 185 -6.90 7.69 5.04
N ASP A 186 -6.70 7.53 6.34
CA ASP A 186 -5.75 6.57 6.90
C ASP A 186 -6.41 5.21 7.20
N PHE A 187 -5.61 4.15 7.20
CA PHE A 187 -6.05 2.86 7.69
C PHE A 187 -6.43 2.93 9.18
N GLY A 188 -7.47 2.20 9.53
CA GLY A 188 -8.14 2.29 10.83
C GLY A 188 -9.24 3.34 10.90
N ALA A 189 -9.41 4.19 9.88
CA ALA A 189 -10.54 5.12 9.82
C ALA A 189 -11.88 4.36 9.78
N PRO A 190 -12.92 4.83 10.49
CA PRO A 190 -14.24 4.19 10.47
C PRO A 190 -14.81 4.13 9.05
N ILE A 191 -15.49 3.04 8.70
CA ILE A 191 -16.06 2.82 7.36
C ILE A 191 -16.96 3.98 6.92
N ALA A 192 -17.79 4.52 7.83
CA ALA A 192 -18.70 5.62 7.53
C ALA A 192 -17.96 6.90 7.13
N GLU A 193 -16.78 7.15 7.70
CA GLU A 193 -15.94 8.30 7.39
C GLU A 193 -15.16 8.06 6.09
N ALA A 194 -14.43 6.93 6.01
CA ALA A 194 -13.61 6.60 4.86
C ALA A 194 -14.44 6.45 3.57
N ALA A 195 -15.52 5.64 3.61
CA ALA A 195 -16.42 5.50 2.47
C ALA A 195 -17.12 6.82 2.14
N GLY A 196 -17.51 7.61 3.15
CA GLY A 196 -18.15 8.90 2.94
C GLY A 196 -17.25 9.94 2.26
N ILE A 197 -15.97 10.01 2.63
CA ILE A 197 -14.99 10.90 1.97
C ILE A 197 -14.74 10.44 0.53
N LEU A 198 -14.60 9.13 0.29
CA LEU A 198 -14.46 8.58 -1.06
C LEU A 198 -15.70 8.89 -1.92
N VAL A 199 -16.91 8.73 -1.37
CA VAL A 199 -18.16 9.05 -2.08
C VAL A 199 -18.24 10.55 -2.38
N SER A 200 -17.83 11.41 -1.45
CA SER A 200 -17.77 12.86 -1.69
C SER A 200 -16.82 13.21 -2.85
N SER A 201 -15.68 12.52 -2.94
CA SER A 201 -14.59 12.86 -3.86
C SER A 201 -14.68 12.19 -5.24
N LEU A 202 -15.11 10.92 -5.27
CA LEU A 202 -15.13 10.06 -6.47
C LEU A 202 -16.57 9.77 -6.96
N GLY A 203 -17.59 10.13 -6.18
CA GLY A 203 -18.99 9.79 -6.45
C GLY A 203 -19.39 8.44 -5.84
N ASP A 204 -20.63 8.02 -6.11
CA ASP A 204 -21.16 6.76 -5.58
C ASP A 204 -20.30 5.56 -6.01
N ALA A 205 -20.10 4.60 -5.10
CA ALA A 205 -19.45 3.34 -5.44
C ALA A 205 -20.27 2.57 -6.49
N GLU A 206 -19.59 2.01 -7.48
CA GLU A 206 -20.20 1.28 -8.60
C GLU A 206 -20.60 -0.14 -8.19
N ALA A 207 -19.83 -0.73 -7.26
CA ALA A 207 -20.04 -2.08 -6.77
C ALA A 207 -19.63 -2.19 -5.30
N ALA A 208 -20.22 -3.18 -4.63
CA ALA A 208 -19.85 -3.59 -3.29
C ALA A 208 -19.93 -5.10 -3.19
N GLY A 209 -19.15 -5.68 -2.29
CA GLY A 209 -19.19 -7.11 -2.03
C GLY A 209 -18.49 -7.48 -0.75
N VAL A 210 -18.56 -8.77 -0.46
CA VAL A 210 -17.81 -9.41 0.62
C VAL A 210 -16.88 -10.46 0.03
N ASP A 211 -15.71 -10.63 0.61
CA ASP A 211 -14.74 -11.67 0.27
C ASP A 211 -14.33 -12.42 1.54
N ASP A 212 -14.13 -13.72 1.40
CA ASP A 212 -13.68 -14.62 2.47
C ASP A 212 -12.14 -14.70 2.52
N ALA A 213 -11.44 -13.81 1.79
CA ALA A 213 -9.99 -13.82 1.62
C ALA A 213 -9.20 -13.66 2.94
N CYS A 214 -9.76 -13.00 3.97
CA CYS A 214 -9.16 -12.98 5.30
C CYS A 214 -9.79 -14.08 6.19
N GLN A 215 -8.97 -14.95 6.78
CA GLN A 215 -9.44 -16.09 7.59
C GLN A 215 -10.17 -15.70 8.90
N THR A 216 -10.13 -14.44 9.31
CA THR A 216 -10.59 -14.00 10.64
C THR A 216 -11.84 -13.10 10.62
N GLY A 217 -12.42 -12.81 9.47
CA GLY A 217 -13.61 -11.96 9.38
C GLY A 217 -14.09 -11.72 7.95
N ASP A 218 -15.31 -11.21 7.82
CA ASP A 218 -15.89 -10.83 6.54
C ASP A 218 -15.19 -9.58 6.02
N VAL A 219 -14.50 -9.69 4.87
CA VAL A 219 -13.88 -8.53 4.23
C VAL A 219 -14.91 -7.84 3.36
N TYR A 220 -15.27 -6.61 3.68
CA TYR A 220 -16.17 -5.81 2.84
C TYR A 220 -15.37 -4.91 1.90
N TRP A 221 -15.84 -4.73 0.68
CA TRP A 221 -15.18 -3.84 -0.27
C TRP A 221 -16.17 -2.97 -1.04
N LEU A 222 -15.69 -1.78 -1.44
CA LEU A 222 -16.38 -0.81 -2.28
C LEU A 222 -15.50 -0.51 -3.51
N GLN A 223 -16.11 -0.48 -4.70
CA GLN A 223 -15.42 -0.19 -5.95
C GLN A 223 -15.80 1.20 -6.47
N PHE A 224 -14.79 2.02 -6.77
CA PHE A 224 -14.87 3.36 -7.35
C PHE A 224 -14.01 3.41 -8.63
N GLY A 225 -14.57 2.98 -9.76
CA GLY A 225 -13.80 2.84 -10.99
C GLY A 225 -12.65 1.84 -10.82
N PRO A 226 -11.37 2.19 -11.06
CA PRO A 226 -10.21 1.35 -10.78
C PRO A 226 -9.84 1.19 -9.29
N LEU A 227 -10.37 2.03 -8.38
CA LEU A 227 -10.06 1.94 -6.96
C LEU A 227 -11.03 1.02 -6.22
N ARG A 228 -10.52 -0.05 -5.62
CA ARG A 228 -11.24 -0.85 -4.60
C ARG A 228 -10.77 -0.47 -3.21
N ALA A 229 -11.66 0.06 -2.40
CA ALA A 229 -11.45 0.26 -0.97
C ALA A 229 -11.91 -0.98 -0.19
N ILE A 230 -11.09 -1.43 0.77
CA ILE A 230 -11.30 -2.67 1.52
C ILE A 230 -11.42 -2.34 3.01
N PHE A 231 -12.39 -2.97 3.65
CA PHE A 231 -12.76 -2.76 5.05
C PHE A 231 -12.77 -4.09 5.82
N ASP A 232 -12.41 -4.01 7.09
CA ASP A 232 -12.59 -5.12 8.05
C ASP A 232 -14.01 -5.07 8.60
N GLY A 233 -14.91 -5.86 8.01
CA GLY A 233 -16.34 -5.84 8.28
C GLY A 233 -17.12 -4.75 7.54
N PHE A 234 -18.44 -4.73 7.77
CA PHE A 234 -19.38 -3.73 7.22
C PHE A 234 -20.32 -3.14 8.29
N ASP A 235 -20.07 -3.44 9.56
CA ASP A 235 -20.78 -2.87 10.70
C ASP A 235 -20.30 -1.42 10.98
N ALA A 236 -20.96 -0.74 11.92
CA ALA A 236 -20.67 0.67 12.24
C ALA A 236 -19.25 0.89 12.80
N ASP A 237 -18.63 -0.15 13.35
CA ASP A 237 -17.26 -0.18 13.88
C ASP A 237 -16.24 -0.77 12.88
N ALA A 238 -16.67 -1.13 11.67
CA ALA A 238 -15.76 -1.56 10.62
C ALA A 238 -14.76 -0.45 10.25
N THR A 239 -13.57 -0.86 9.83
CA THR A 239 -12.46 0.07 9.57
C THR A 239 -11.87 -0.12 8.18
N PHE A 240 -11.37 0.96 7.59
CA PHE A 240 -10.64 0.93 6.33
C PHE A 240 -9.27 0.29 6.53
N THR A 241 -8.96 -0.78 5.80
CA THR A 241 -7.77 -1.60 6.07
C THR A 241 -6.83 -1.76 4.90
N ALA A 242 -7.34 -1.65 3.67
CA ALA A 242 -6.53 -1.80 2.48
C ALA A 242 -7.18 -1.15 1.25
N TYR A 243 -6.41 -1.02 0.18
CA TYR A 243 -6.95 -0.74 -1.15
C TYR A 243 -6.27 -1.58 -2.23
N ARG A 244 -6.96 -1.69 -3.36
CA ARG A 244 -6.44 -2.20 -4.63
C ARG A 244 -6.76 -1.18 -5.71
N TYR A 245 -5.76 -0.65 -6.37
CA TYR A 245 -5.95 0.22 -7.52
C TYR A 245 -5.48 -0.53 -8.77
N GLU A 246 -6.42 -0.99 -9.59
CA GLU A 246 -6.19 -1.82 -10.77
C GLU A 246 -7.28 -1.55 -11.80
N GLU A 247 -7.07 -1.90 -13.07
CA GLU A 247 -8.12 -1.80 -14.10
C GLU A 247 -9.23 -2.85 -13.89
N ALA A 248 -10.06 -2.66 -12.86
CA ALA A 248 -11.16 -3.56 -12.51
C ALA A 248 -12.49 -3.11 -13.12
N GLY A 249 -12.57 -3.01 -14.45
CA GLY A 249 -13.84 -3.00 -15.21
C GLY A 249 -14.89 -1.94 -14.85
N GLY A 250 -14.51 -0.86 -14.16
CA GLY A 250 -15.39 0.24 -13.77
C GLY A 250 -15.60 1.28 -14.87
N THR A 251 -16.54 2.20 -14.64
CA THR A 251 -16.85 3.29 -15.61
C THR A 251 -16.31 4.64 -15.19
N ALA A 252 -15.99 4.82 -13.91
CA ALA A 252 -15.39 6.04 -13.39
C ALA A 252 -13.94 6.19 -13.88
N ASP A 253 -13.68 7.34 -14.51
CA ASP A 253 -12.34 7.79 -14.91
C ASP A 253 -11.66 8.39 -13.69
N VAL A 254 -10.96 7.54 -12.95
CA VAL A 254 -10.23 7.89 -11.73
C VAL A 254 -8.76 7.67 -12.04
N ASP A 255 -7.97 8.74 -12.01
CA ASP A 255 -6.54 8.71 -12.32
C ASP A 255 -5.71 9.09 -11.07
N LEU A 256 -5.56 8.12 -10.18
CA LEU A 256 -4.77 8.26 -8.96
C LEU A 256 -3.29 7.91 -9.20
N ALA A 257 -2.43 8.63 -8.50
CA ALA A 257 -1.01 8.35 -8.41
C ALA A 257 -0.62 8.04 -6.96
N THR A 258 0.52 7.39 -6.75
CA THR A 258 1.17 7.37 -5.44
C THR A 258 1.63 8.78 -5.04
N LEU A 259 1.94 8.99 -3.77
CA LEU A 259 2.55 10.26 -3.31
C LEU A 259 3.87 10.61 -4.02
N SER A 260 4.56 9.62 -4.59
CA SER A 260 5.79 9.82 -5.38
C SER A 260 5.51 10.03 -6.87
N GLY A 261 4.25 9.93 -7.32
CA GLY A 261 3.84 10.19 -8.70
C GLY A 261 3.69 8.95 -9.59
N ILE A 262 3.86 7.73 -9.05
CA ILE A 262 3.70 6.48 -9.83
C ILE A 262 2.22 6.22 -10.10
N ARG A 263 1.89 5.89 -11.35
CA ARG A 263 0.53 5.61 -11.86
C ARG A 263 0.43 4.21 -12.46
N LEU A 264 -0.80 3.79 -12.76
CA LEU A 264 -1.03 2.62 -13.62
C LEU A 264 -0.53 2.93 -15.04
N GLY A 265 0.10 1.95 -15.67
CA GLY A 265 0.70 2.10 -17.00
C GLY A 265 2.12 2.67 -17.01
N ASP A 266 2.60 3.24 -15.91
CA ASP A 266 4.02 3.62 -15.77
C ASP A 266 4.92 2.39 -15.90
N THR A 267 6.15 2.62 -16.33
CA THR A 267 7.12 1.56 -16.56
C THR A 267 7.75 1.05 -15.25
N VAL A 268 8.20 -0.20 -15.27
CA VAL A 268 9.01 -0.78 -14.19
C VAL A 268 10.32 0.01 -14.01
N GLN A 269 10.87 0.58 -15.08
CA GLN A 269 12.02 1.48 -14.98
C GLN A 269 11.68 2.73 -14.16
N GLU A 270 10.57 3.41 -14.46
CA GLU A 270 10.13 4.60 -13.72
C GLU A 270 9.87 4.28 -12.24
N LEU A 271 9.30 3.10 -11.94
CA LEU A 271 9.16 2.60 -10.57
C LEU A 271 10.52 2.48 -9.86
N GLN A 272 11.49 1.82 -10.49
CA GLN A 272 12.82 1.60 -9.92
C GLN A 272 13.58 2.92 -9.74
N ASP A 273 13.49 3.83 -10.70
CA ASP A 273 14.13 5.15 -10.64
C ASP A 273 13.51 6.02 -9.55
N THR A 274 12.18 6.03 -9.45
CA THR A 274 11.43 6.80 -8.42
C THR A 274 11.72 6.28 -7.01
N TYR A 275 11.84 4.97 -6.85
CA TYR A 275 12.07 4.31 -5.55
C TYR A 275 13.49 3.78 -5.38
N ALA A 276 14.49 4.43 -5.98
CA ALA A 276 15.89 4.00 -5.92
C ALA A 276 16.48 3.90 -4.49
N SER A 277 15.84 4.53 -3.49
CA SER A 277 16.19 4.42 -2.07
C SER A 277 15.57 3.22 -1.35
N TYR A 278 14.64 2.51 -1.98
CA TYR A 278 13.95 1.33 -1.43
C TYR A 278 14.39 0.06 -2.13
N THR A 279 13.98 -1.08 -1.58
CA THR A 279 14.15 -2.36 -2.27
C THR A 279 12.91 -2.64 -3.09
N VAL A 280 13.04 -2.58 -4.41
CA VAL A 280 12.03 -3.11 -5.35
C VAL A 280 12.41 -4.54 -5.69
N SER A 281 11.55 -5.49 -5.34
CA SER A 281 11.72 -6.92 -5.66
C SER A 281 10.54 -7.43 -6.46
N PHE A 282 10.71 -8.53 -7.18
CA PHE A 282 9.65 -9.14 -7.96
C PHE A 282 9.37 -10.55 -7.48
N GLU A 283 8.10 -10.93 -7.47
CA GLU A 283 7.65 -12.29 -7.17
C GLU A 283 6.52 -12.71 -8.09
N VAL A 284 6.32 -14.02 -8.23
CA VAL A 284 5.24 -14.57 -9.05
C VAL A 284 4.11 -15.02 -8.13
N ILE A 285 2.94 -14.42 -8.28
CA ILE A 285 1.71 -14.79 -7.56
C ILE A 285 0.70 -15.25 -8.61
N ASP A 286 0.15 -16.46 -8.45
CA ASP A 286 -0.83 -17.05 -9.37
C ASP A 286 -0.43 -17.03 -10.86
N GLY A 287 0.88 -17.07 -11.13
CA GLY A 287 1.44 -17.08 -12.49
C GLY A 287 1.64 -15.70 -13.11
N GLN A 288 1.42 -14.62 -12.37
CA GLN A 288 1.63 -13.23 -12.80
C GLN A 288 2.75 -12.57 -11.98
N ASP A 289 3.61 -11.81 -12.65
CA ASP A 289 4.69 -11.05 -12.01
C ASP A 289 4.10 -9.91 -11.18
N HIS A 290 4.60 -9.74 -9.97
CA HIS A 290 4.25 -8.66 -9.06
C HIS A 290 5.50 -7.94 -8.58
N PHE A 291 5.46 -6.62 -8.50
CA PHE A 291 6.47 -5.85 -7.79
C PHE A 291 6.14 -5.80 -6.29
N ARG A 292 7.18 -5.64 -5.47
CA ARG A 292 7.09 -5.38 -4.04
C ARG A 292 8.06 -4.27 -3.69
N LEU A 293 7.52 -3.18 -3.16
CA LEU A 293 8.28 -2.06 -2.63
C LEU A 293 8.47 -2.26 -1.13
N LEU A 294 9.73 -2.39 -0.70
CA LEU A 294 10.10 -2.69 0.68
C LEU A 294 10.95 -1.57 1.29
N ASP A 295 10.66 -1.22 2.54
CA ASP A 295 11.53 -0.44 3.42
C ASP A 295 12.15 -1.37 4.47
N GLY A 296 13.37 -1.83 4.19
CA GLY A 296 13.99 -2.91 4.95
C GLY A 296 13.19 -4.22 4.82
N ALA A 297 12.43 -4.57 5.86
CA ALA A 297 11.58 -5.76 5.90
C ALA A 297 10.08 -5.44 5.79
N GLU A 298 9.71 -4.16 5.80
CA GLU A 298 8.33 -3.71 5.75
C GLU A 298 7.85 -3.57 4.31
N LEU A 299 6.69 -4.15 3.99
CA LEU A 299 6.05 -3.97 2.69
C LEU A 299 5.29 -2.65 2.67
N LEU A 300 5.61 -1.79 1.72
CA LEU A 300 4.95 -0.49 1.56
C LEU A 300 3.86 -0.53 0.50
N LEU A 301 4.19 -1.04 -0.68
CA LEU A 301 3.30 -1.16 -1.83
C LEU A 301 3.65 -2.43 -2.61
N TRP A 302 2.70 -2.98 -3.32
CA TRP A 302 2.92 -4.10 -4.22
C TRP A 302 1.88 -4.09 -5.33
N GLY A 303 2.04 -4.93 -6.34
CA GLY A 303 1.02 -5.05 -7.38
C GLY A 303 1.53 -5.72 -8.65
N PRO A 304 0.62 -6.11 -9.54
CA PRO A 304 0.97 -6.80 -10.77
C PRO A 304 1.71 -5.91 -11.75
N VAL A 305 2.59 -6.53 -12.52
CA VAL A 305 3.29 -5.94 -13.66
C VAL A 305 3.20 -6.87 -14.86
N THR A 306 3.22 -6.30 -16.07
CA THR A 306 3.21 -7.12 -17.30
C THR A 306 4.46 -8.00 -17.45
N SER A 307 5.60 -7.52 -16.94
CA SER A 307 6.87 -8.24 -16.87
C SER A 307 7.82 -7.56 -15.87
N THR A 308 8.89 -8.26 -15.48
CA THR A 308 9.97 -7.70 -14.64
C THR A 308 11.04 -6.91 -15.40
N ASP A 309 10.91 -6.82 -16.73
CA ASP A 309 11.81 -6.03 -17.58
C ASP A 309 11.55 -4.53 -17.39
N PRO A 310 12.55 -3.64 -17.64
CA PRO A 310 12.38 -2.19 -17.48
C PRO A 310 11.20 -1.60 -18.28
N ASP A 311 10.90 -2.17 -19.46
CA ASP A 311 9.80 -1.76 -20.34
C ASP A 311 8.43 -2.35 -19.94
N GLY A 312 8.39 -3.22 -18.92
CA GLY A 312 7.14 -3.73 -18.36
C GLY A 312 6.33 -2.60 -17.71
N THR A 313 5.00 -2.72 -17.65
CA THR A 313 4.12 -1.69 -17.11
C THR A 313 3.44 -2.15 -15.82
N ILE A 314 3.15 -1.19 -14.94
CA ILE A 314 2.40 -1.42 -13.70
C ILE A 314 0.91 -1.60 -14.02
N GLU A 315 0.35 -2.75 -13.65
CA GLU A 315 -1.06 -3.08 -13.88
C GLU A 315 -1.93 -2.84 -12.63
N GLY A 316 -1.31 -2.78 -11.45
CA GLY A 316 -2.00 -2.51 -10.19
C GLY A 316 -1.08 -1.96 -9.11
N ILE A 317 -1.65 -1.15 -8.21
CA ILE A 317 -0.97 -0.59 -7.03
C ILE A 317 -1.81 -0.91 -5.80
N TYR A 318 -1.25 -1.75 -4.93
CA TYR A 318 -1.93 -2.35 -3.79
C TYR A 318 -1.26 -1.89 -2.50
N SER A 319 -2.09 -1.59 -1.50
CA SER A 319 -1.59 -1.42 -0.15
C SER A 319 -1.17 -2.77 0.45
N PRO A 320 -0.33 -2.75 1.49
CA PRO A 320 -0.04 -3.94 2.28
C PRO A 320 -1.37 -4.49 2.82
N THR A 321 -1.57 -5.80 2.70
CA THR A 321 -2.81 -6.42 3.17
C THR A 321 -2.71 -6.68 4.68
N LEU A 322 -3.74 -6.31 5.44
CA LEU A 322 -3.85 -6.65 6.86
C LEU A 322 -4.37 -8.06 7.12
N CYS A 323 -4.67 -8.86 6.07
CA CYS A 323 -4.79 -10.31 6.24
C CYS A 323 -3.40 -10.84 6.63
N GLN A 324 -3.02 -10.67 7.91
CA GLN A 324 -1.83 -11.28 8.47
C GLN A 324 -1.99 -12.77 8.26
N THR A 325 -1.19 -13.34 7.36
CA THR A 325 -0.89 -14.77 7.39
C THR A 325 -0.29 -15.05 8.77
N GLY A 326 -1.13 -15.51 9.70
CA GLY A 326 -0.69 -16.03 10.99
C GLY A 326 0.21 -17.24 10.84
#